data_AF-A0A961NJZ4-F1
#
_entry.id   AF-A0A961NJZ4-F1
#
_cell.length_a   1.000
_cell.length_b   1.000
_cell.length_c   1.000
_cell.angle_alpha   90.00
_cell.angle_beta   90.00
_cell.angle_gamma   90.00
#
_symmetry.space_group_name_H-M   'P 1'
#
loop_
_entity.id
_entity.type
_entity.pdbx_description
1 polymer ?
#
loop_
_entity_poly.entity_id
_entity_poly.type
_entity_poly.pdbx_seq_one_letter_code
_entity_poly.pdbx_strand_id
1 'polypeptide(L)'
;TAEILKDCYFDVDIIERVSYLLRKKNLTRDAETQTLEDVICLVFLKYYFHDFARKHDRDKIIAIVRKTWRKMSERGQAAALRLPLEEDSLELIQAALNDA
;
A
#
# COMPACT_ATOMS: atom_id res chain seq x y z
N THR A 1 -11.35 9.06 -14.03
CA THR A 1 -12.20 8.00 -13.43
C THR A 1 -13.64 8.43 -13.23
N ALA A 2 -13.92 9.59 -12.64
CA ALA A 2 -15.31 10.05 -12.46
C ALA A 2 -16.08 10.17 -13.79
N GLU A 3 -15.50 10.83 -14.80
CA GLU A 3 -16.12 10.90 -16.14
C GLU A 3 -16.33 9.52 -16.77
N ILE A 4 -15.35 8.60 -16.66
CA ILE A 4 -15.49 7.22 -17.17
C ILE A 4 -16.68 6.51 -16.52
N LEU A 5 -16.86 6.63 -15.20
CA LEU A 5 -17.98 6.00 -14.50
C LEU A 5 -19.32 6.65 -14.87
N LYS A 6 -19.34 7.96 -15.10
CA LYS A 6 -20.51 8.68 -15.58
C LYS A 6 -20.93 8.22 -16.98
N ASP A 7 -19.97 8.04 -17.88
CA ASP A 7 -20.20 7.52 -19.24
C ASP A 7 -20.70 6.07 -19.21
N CYS A 8 -20.36 5.31 -18.17
CA CYS A 8 -20.89 3.98 -17.89
C CYS A 8 -22.22 3.99 -17.11
N TYR A 9 -22.85 5.15 -16.92
CA TYR A 9 -24.14 5.32 -16.22
C TYR A 9 -24.18 4.86 -14.76
N PHE A 10 -23.06 4.96 -14.04
CA PHE A 10 -23.06 4.73 -12.58
C PHE A 10 -23.70 5.91 -11.82
N ASP A 11 -24.33 5.59 -10.69
CA ASP A 11 -24.93 6.60 -9.79
C ASP A 11 -23.89 7.57 -9.22
N VAL A 12 -24.33 8.80 -8.95
CA VAL A 12 -23.47 9.87 -8.43
C VAL A 12 -22.81 9.48 -7.11
N ASP A 13 -23.53 8.81 -6.21
CA ASP A 13 -23.00 8.37 -4.91
C ASP A 13 -21.85 7.37 -5.07
N ILE A 14 -21.94 6.48 -6.07
CA ILE A 14 -20.86 5.52 -6.40
C ILE A 14 -19.66 6.26 -6.95
N ILE A 15 -19.88 7.20 -7.89
CA ILE A 15 -18.82 8.01 -8.49
C ILE A 15 -18.07 8.79 -7.41
N GLU A 16 -18.80 9.41 -6.48
CA GLU A 16 -18.22 10.15 -5.37
C GLU A 16 -17.46 9.22 -4.43
N ARG A 17 -18.01 8.05 -4.09
CA ARG A 17 -17.34 7.08 -3.21
C ARG A 17 -16.04 6.56 -3.81
N VAL A 18 -16.06 6.12 -5.07
CA VAL A 18 -14.84 5.67 -5.76
C VAL A 18 -13.81 6.80 -5.84
N SER A 19 -14.25 8.01 -6.19
CA SER A 19 -13.37 9.18 -6.26
C SER A 19 -12.81 9.58 -4.88
N TYR A 20 -13.53 9.31 -3.80
CA TYR A 20 -13.06 9.50 -2.43
C TYR A 20 -11.96 8.49 -2.08
N LEU A 21 -12.20 7.21 -2.35
CA LEU A 21 -11.27 6.10 -2.08
C LEU A 21 -9.96 6.26 -2.87
N LEU A 22 -10.04 6.56 -4.18
CA LEU A 22 -8.86 6.72 -5.03
C LEU A 22 -7.95 7.88 -4.60
N ARG A 23 -8.52 8.93 -4.02
CA ARG A 23 -7.76 10.06 -3.45
C ARG A 23 -7.23 9.76 -2.04
N LYS A 24 -7.53 8.58 -1.49
CA LYS A 24 -7.10 8.11 -0.16
C LYS A 24 -7.50 9.08 0.96
N LYS A 25 -8.69 9.69 0.85
CA LYS A 25 -9.18 10.68 1.83
C LYS A 25 -9.43 10.03 3.18
N ASN A 26 -9.00 10.68 4.26
CA ASN A 26 -9.12 10.21 5.64
C ASN A 26 -8.59 8.77 5.86
N LEU A 27 -7.42 8.48 5.28
CA LEU A 27 -6.64 7.30 5.63
C LEU A 27 -6.54 7.17 7.16
N THR A 28 -6.67 5.95 7.68
CA THR A 28 -6.85 5.55 9.10
C THR A 28 -8.21 5.77 9.74
N ARG A 29 -9.09 6.62 9.19
CA ARG A 29 -10.44 6.88 9.77
C ARG A 29 -11.57 6.24 8.98
N ASP A 30 -11.41 6.08 7.67
CA ASP A 30 -12.37 5.42 6.79
C ASP A 30 -11.94 3.97 6.52
N ALA A 31 -12.80 3.00 6.85
CA ALA A 31 -12.45 1.59 6.82
C ALA A 31 -12.17 1.05 5.40
N GLU A 32 -12.89 1.52 4.38
CA GLU A 32 -12.65 1.10 3.00
C GLU A 32 -11.39 1.76 2.43
N THR A 33 -11.13 3.02 2.79
CA THR A 33 -9.87 3.71 2.43
C THR A 33 -8.68 2.99 3.04
N GLN A 34 -8.78 2.59 4.31
CA GLN A 34 -7.73 1.80 4.97
C GLN A 34 -7.54 0.45 4.30
N THR A 35 -8.64 -0.24 3.95
CA THR A 35 -8.57 -1.52 3.24
C THR A 35 -7.92 -1.36 1.87
N LEU A 36 -8.24 -0.30 1.13
CA LEU A 36 -7.62 -0.01 -0.15
C LEU A 36 -6.12 0.28 -0.01
N GLU A 37 -5.70 1.05 1.00
CA GLU A 37 -4.29 1.32 1.24
C GLU A 37 -3.53 0.04 1.63
N ASP A 38 -4.10 -0.80 2.50
CA ASP A 38 -3.53 -2.10 2.86
C ASP A 38 -3.29 -2.95 1.61
N VAL A 39 -4.29 -3.04 0.71
CA VAL A 39 -4.17 -3.77 -0.56
C VAL A 39 -3.05 -3.18 -1.43
N ILE A 40 -2.98 -1.86 -1.56
CA ILE A 40 -1.93 -1.18 -2.34
C ILE A 40 -0.54 -1.51 -1.79
N CYS A 41 -0.35 -1.44 -0.47
CA CYS A 41 0.91 -1.75 0.18
C CYS A 41 1.28 -3.23 0.01
N LEU A 42 0.34 -4.15 0.19
CA LEU A 42 0.58 -5.59 0.01
C LEU A 42 0.95 -5.93 -1.44
N VAL A 43 0.26 -5.32 -2.41
CA VAL A 43 0.56 -5.48 -3.84
C VAL A 43 1.96 -4.93 -4.16
N PHE A 44 2.32 -3.76 -3.62
CA PHE A 44 3.67 -3.22 -3.75
C PHE A 44 4.73 -4.18 -3.21
N LEU A 45 4.57 -4.63 -1.97
CA LEU A 45 5.51 -5.55 -1.31
C LEU A 45 5.66 -6.86 -2.07
N LYS A 46 4.55 -7.45 -2.53
CA LYS A 46 4.56 -8.75 -3.19
C LYS A 46 5.12 -8.72 -4.62
N TYR A 47 4.79 -7.70 -5.40
CA TYR A 47 5.02 -7.74 -6.85
C TYR A 47 6.05 -6.73 -7.36
N TYR A 48 6.35 -5.68 -6.59
CA TYR A 48 7.16 -4.56 -7.09
C TYR A 48 8.38 -4.25 -6.22
N PHE A 49 8.35 -4.65 -4.95
CA PHE A 49 9.37 -4.27 -3.99
C PHE A 49 10.75 -4.84 -4.34
N HIS A 50 10.84 -6.10 -4.75
CA HIS A 50 12.11 -6.73 -5.13
C HIS A 50 12.86 -5.92 -6.21
N ASP A 51 12.18 -5.66 -7.33
CA ASP A 51 12.76 -4.88 -8.44
C ASP A 51 13.01 -3.42 -8.06
N PHE A 52 12.18 -2.85 -7.20
CA PHE A 52 12.38 -1.51 -6.67
C PHE A 52 13.65 -1.43 -5.82
N ALA A 53 13.87 -2.40 -4.93
CA ALA A 53 15.01 -2.46 -4.04
C ALA A 53 16.33 -2.53 -4.83
N ARG A 54 16.38 -3.31 -5.90
CA ARG A 54 17.58 -3.44 -6.73
C ARG A 54 17.99 -2.15 -7.48
N LYS A 55 17.11 -1.17 -7.55
CA LYS A 55 17.33 0.10 -8.28
C LYS A 55 17.68 1.28 -7.37
N HIS A 56 17.71 1.07 -6.06
CA HIS A 56 17.87 2.14 -5.08
C HIS A 56 18.87 1.77 -4.00
N ASP A 57 19.44 2.80 -3.37
CA ASP A 57 20.33 2.63 -2.22
C ASP A 57 19.55 2.14 -0.99
N ARG A 58 20.28 1.54 -0.04
CA ARG A 58 19.71 0.93 1.16
C ARG A 58 18.91 1.93 1.99
N ASP A 59 19.42 3.13 2.21
CA ASP A 59 18.77 4.14 3.06
C ASP A 59 17.41 4.54 2.49
N LYS A 60 17.33 4.73 1.18
CA LYS A 60 16.08 4.98 0.47
C LYS A 60 15.10 3.82 0.60
N ILE A 61 15.56 2.57 0.47
CA ILE A 61 14.71 1.39 0.62
C ILE A 61 14.11 1.33 2.02
N ILE A 62 14.95 1.45 3.06
CA ILE A 62 14.52 1.43 4.45
C ILE A 62 13.47 2.52 4.72
N ALA A 63 13.70 3.74 4.22
CA ALA A 63 12.75 4.84 4.35
C ALA A 63 11.41 4.53 3.66
N ILE A 64 11.42 3.87 2.49
CA ILE A 64 10.21 3.50 1.76
C ILE A 64 9.45 2.38 2.47
N VAL A 65 10.13 1.35 2.98
CA VAL A 65 9.49 0.29 3.77
C VAL A 65 8.80 0.89 4.98
N ARG A 66 9.48 1.75 5.76
CA ARG A 66 8.87 2.42 6.93
C ARG A 66 7.66 3.26 6.57
N LYS A 67 7.72 4.02 5.47
CA LYS A 67 6.58 4.83 4.98
C LYS A 67 5.42 3.95 4.51
N THR A 68 5.71 2.79 3.93
CA THR A 68 4.70 1.82 3.51
C THR A 68 4.04 1.22 4.76
N TRP A 69 4.84 0.77 5.72
CA TRP A 69 4.37 0.14 6.96
C TRP A 69 3.47 1.05 7.80
N ARG A 70 3.85 2.32 7.95
CA ARG A 70 3.08 3.32 8.72
C ARG A 70 1.67 3.60 8.17
N LYS A 71 1.42 3.30 6.89
CA LYS A 71 0.10 3.52 6.27
C LYS A 71 -0.82 2.31 6.40
N MET A 72 -0.25 1.15 6.73
CA MET A 72 -0.99 -0.10 6.84
C MET A 72 -1.65 -0.22 8.21
N SER A 73 -2.81 -0.85 8.24
CA SER A 73 -3.43 -1.31 9.47
C SER A 73 -2.63 -2.46 10.09
N GLU A 74 -2.87 -2.78 11.36
CA GLU A 74 -2.27 -3.96 12.01
C GLU A 74 -2.57 -5.25 11.24
N ARG A 75 -3.79 -5.38 10.71
CA ARG A 75 -4.18 -6.52 9.86
C ARG A 75 -3.38 -6.55 8.56
N GLY A 76 -3.17 -5.38 7.94
CA GLY A 76 -2.33 -5.23 6.75
C GLY A 76 -0.89 -5.66 7.03
N GLN A 77 -0.30 -5.17 8.12
CA GLN A 77 1.07 -5.51 8.54
C GLN A 77 1.22 -7.02 8.82
N ALA A 78 0.25 -7.62 9.52
CA ALA A 78 0.23 -9.06 9.76
C ALA A 78 0.14 -9.87 8.45
N ALA A 79 -0.60 -9.38 7.45
CA ALA A 79 -0.64 -9.99 6.12
C ALA A 79 0.69 -9.83 5.36
N ALA A 80 1.35 -8.67 5.48
CA ALA A 80 2.63 -8.42 4.84
C ALA A 80 3.73 -9.38 5.32
N LEU A 81 3.76 -9.68 6.62
CA LEU A 81 4.72 -10.65 7.20
C LEU A 81 4.50 -12.09 6.75
N ARG A 82 3.37 -12.40 6.09
CA ARG A 82 3.05 -13.73 5.54
C ARG A 82 3.23 -13.80 4.03
N LEU A 83 3.69 -12.72 3.39
CA LEU A 83 3.93 -12.72 1.95
C LEU A 83 5.12 -13.64 1.62
N PRO A 84 5.04 -14.41 0.52
CA PRO A 84 6.18 -15.16 0.01
C PRO A 84 7.14 -14.21 -0.70
N LEU A 85 8.08 -13.64 0.04
CA LEU A 85 9.09 -12.69 -0.46
C LEU A 85 10.44 -13.40 -0.66
N GLU A 86 11.26 -12.86 -1.57
CA GLU A 86 12.66 -13.29 -1.70
C GLU A 86 13.46 -12.93 -0.45
N GLU A 87 14.52 -13.69 -0.18
CA GLU A 87 15.34 -13.55 1.04
C GLU A 87 15.88 -12.13 1.22
N ASP A 88 16.54 -11.56 0.21
CA ASP A 88 17.05 -10.18 0.24
C ASP A 88 15.96 -9.13 0.53
N SER A 89 14.74 -9.36 0.02
CA SER A 89 13.61 -8.46 0.25
C SER A 89 13.09 -8.57 1.69
N LEU A 90 13.04 -9.78 2.23
CA LEU A 90 12.68 -10.01 3.62
C LEU A 90 13.69 -9.36 4.58
N GLU A 91 14.98 -9.48 4.30
CA GLU A 91 16.05 -8.85 5.11
C GLU A 91 15.91 -7.33 5.16
N LEU A 92 15.66 -6.69 4.01
CA LEU A 92 15.45 -5.24 3.93
C LEU A 92 14.22 -4.80 4.72
N ILE A 93 13.14 -5.59 4.69
CA ILE A 93 11.95 -5.30 5.48
C ILE A 93 12.25 -5.45 6.97
N GLN A 94 12.89 -6.53 7.40
CA GLN A 94 13.24 -6.75 8.80
C GLN A 94 14.17 -5.66 9.34
N ALA A 95 15.20 -5.29 8.59
CA ALA A 95 16.08 -4.18 8.94
C ALA A 95 15.28 -2.88 9.14
N ALA A 96 14.33 -2.60 8.24
CA ALA A 96 13.52 -1.39 8.36
C ALA A 96 12.63 -1.35 9.61
N LEU A 97 12.17 -2.51 10.08
CA LEU A 97 11.29 -2.65 11.25
C LEU A 97 12.05 -2.71 12.58
N ASN A 98 13.27 -3.25 12.59
CA ASN A 98 14.06 -3.45 13.81
C ASN A 98 14.93 -2.24 14.18
N ASP A 99 15.34 -1.42 13.20
CA ASP A 99 16.18 -0.22 13.44
C ASP A 99 15.37 1.01 13.93
N ALA A 100 14.28 0.78 14.69
CA ALA A 100 13.34 1.82 15.15
C ALA A 100 13.66 2.32 16.56
#